data_AF-A0A7K9CJQ8-F1
#
_entry.id   AF-A0A7K9CJQ8-F1
#
_cell.length_a   1.000
_cell.length_b   1.000
_cell.length_c   1.000
_cell.angle_alpha   90.00
_cell.angle_beta   90.00
_cell.angle_gamma   90.00
#
_symmetry.space_group_name_H-M   'P 1'
#
loop_
_entity.id
_entity.type
_entity.pdbx_description
1 polymer ?
#
loop_
_entity_poly.entity_id
_entity_poly.type
_entity_poly.pdbx_seq_one_letter_code
_entity_poly.pdbx_strand_id
1 'polypeptide(L)' 'VFHGRILARRSVGQETRYEVEVKARYRQRSPLVPREYLWVPSTCGCPPLREGGEYLLMAWR' A
#
# COMPACT_ATOMS: atom_id res chain seq x y z
N VAL A 1 -8.25 6.32 -4.00
CA VAL A 1 -7.56 5.55 -5.07
C VAL A 1 -6.32 6.31 -5.49
N PHE A 2 -5.17 5.66 -5.50
CA PHE A 2 -3.91 6.28 -5.88
C PHE A 2 -3.01 5.27 -6.60
N HIS A 3 -2.14 5.78 -7.47
CA HIS A 3 -1.03 5.03 -8.04
C HIS A 3 0.14 5.11 -7.08
N GLY A 4 0.67 3.96 -6.68
CA GLY A 4 1.79 3.90 -5.75
C GLY A 4 2.79 2.81 -6.09
N ARG A 5 4.05 3.07 -5.75
CA ARG A 5 5.14 2.11 -5.88
C ARG A 5 5.45 1.50 -4.51
N ILE A 6 5.55 0.19 -4.42
CA ILE A 6 5.96 -0.49 -3.18
C ILE A 6 7.46 -0.30 -3.02
N LEU A 7 7.86 0.32 -1.92
CA LEU A 7 9.27 0.50 -1.56
C LEU A 7 9.79 -0.68 -0.75
N ALA A 8 9.01 -1.14 0.23
CA ALA A 8 9.40 -2.20 1.13
C ALA A 8 8.19 -2.98 1.64
N ARG A 9 8.41 -4.24 2.01
CA ARG A 9 7.43 -5.10 2.68
C ARG A 9 8.02 -5.64 3.98
N ARG A 10 7.26 -5.55 5.07
CA ARG A 10 7.64 -6.13 6.37
C ARG A 10 6.46 -6.88 6.97
N SER A 11 6.64 -8.16 7.27
CA SER A 11 5.68 -8.93 8.09
C SER A 11 5.92 -8.64 9.57
N VAL A 12 4.87 -8.22 10.29
CA VAL A 12 4.85 -7.97 11.72
C VAL A 12 3.74 -8.83 12.33
N GLY A 13 4.11 -9.98 12.89
CA GLY A 13 3.14 -10.94 13.44
C GLY A 13 2.16 -11.44 12.37
N GLN A 14 0.88 -11.15 12.55
CA GLN A 14 -0.22 -11.50 11.62
C GLN A 14 -0.56 -10.39 10.62
N GLU A 15 0.24 -9.34 10.53
CA GLU A 15 0.03 -8.25 9.59
C GLU A 15 1.25 -8.08 8.69
N THR A 16 1.00 -7.68 7.44
CA THR A 16 2.03 -7.29 6.49
C THR A 16 1.92 -5.79 6.27
N ARG A 17 2.99 -5.09 6.60
CA ARG A 17 3.15 -3.67 6.35
C ARG A 17 3.85 -3.47 5.01
N TYR A 18 3.20 -2.73 4.12
CA TYR A 18 3.77 -2.27 2.87
C TYR A 18 4.06 -0.78 2.97
N GLU A 19 5.27 -0.41 2.58
CA GLU A 19 5.66 0.98 2.44
C GLU A 19 5.45 1.38 0.98
N VAL A 20 4.67 2.43 0.76
CA VAL A 20 4.21 2.81 -0.57
C VAL A 20 4.54 4.28 -0.84
N GLU A 21 5.23 4.53 -1.94
CA GLU A 21 5.44 5.87 -2.46
C GLU A 21 4.26 6.26 -3.38
N VAL A 22 3.55 7.33 -3.04
CA VAL A 22 2.40 7.80 -3.82
C VAL A 22 2.89 8.58 -5.05
N LYS A 23 2.71 8.02 -6.24
CA LYS A 23 3.11 8.63 -7.53
C LYS A 23 2.03 9.53 -8.10
N ALA A 24 0.78 9.08 -8.10
CA ALA A 24 -0.35 9.85 -8.62
C ALA A 24 -1.60 9.65 -7.76
N ARG A 25 -2.41 10.70 -7.62
CA ARG A 25 -3.63 10.69 -6.81
C ARG A 25 -4.82 10.86 -7.74
N TYR A 26 -5.63 9.82 -7.89
CA TYR A 26 -6.79 9.87 -8.79
C TYR A 26 -8.07 10.30 -8.08
N ARG A 27 -8.32 9.77 -6.87
CA ARG A 27 -9.50 10.10 -6.07
C ARG A 27 -9.13 10.19 -4.60
N GLN A 28 -9.15 11.40 -4.07
CA GLN A 28 -8.75 11.72 -2.71
C GLN A 28 -10.01 11.81 -1.83
N ARG A 29 -10.24 10.80 -0.98
CA ARG A 29 -11.21 10.86 0.13
C ARG A 29 -10.53 11.10 1.48
N SER A 30 -9.21 10.98 1.53
CA SER A 30 -8.36 11.12 2.72
C SER A 30 -7.05 11.81 2.31
N PRO A 31 -6.41 12.60 3.19
CA PRO A 31 -5.16 13.26 2.86
C PRO A 31 -4.03 12.21 2.74
N LEU A 32 -3.69 11.84 1.50
CA LEU A 32 -2.58 10.92 1.23
C LEU A 32 -1.26 11.69 1.31
N VAL A 33 -0.33 11.19 2.13
CA VAL A 33 1.04 11.72 2.17
C VAL A 33 1.88 11.10 1.04
N PRO A 34 3.01 11.71 0.65
CA PRO A 34 3.88 11.15 -0.39
C PRO A 34 4.38 9.72 -0.11
N ARG A 35 4.39 9.32 1.16
CA ARG A 35 4.88 8.03 1.63
C ARG A 35 3.91 7.45 2.66
N GLU A 36 3.16 6.45 2.24
CA GLU A 36 2.07 5.82 2.99
C GLU A 36 2.46 4.43 3.49
N TYR A 37 1.84 4.01 4.59
CA TYR A 37 1.99 2.66 5.13
C TYR A 37 0.67 1.92 5.02
N LEU A 38 0.64 0.86 4.21
CA LEU A 38 -0.51 -0.03 4.11
C LEU A 38 -0.32 -1.21 5.06
N TRP A 39 -1.34 -1.48 5.86
CA TRP A 39 -1.39 -2.63 6.74
C TRP A 39 -2.40 -3.61 6.18
N VAL A 40 -1.95 -4.84 5.94
CA VAL A 40 -2.77 -5.89 5.34
C VAL A 40 -2.65 -7.13 6.22
N PRO A 41 -3.76 -7.73 6.69
CA PRO A 41 -3.70 -8.99 7.42
C PRO A 41 -3.00 -10.07 6.59
N SER A 42 -2.07 -10.82 7.19
CA SER A 42 -1.36 -11.92 6.51
C SER A 42 -2.31 -13.06 6.10
N THR A 43 -3.51 -13.09 6.67
CA THR A 43 -4.59 -14.02 6.36
C THR A 43 -5.48 -13.55 5.21
N CYS A 44 -5.28 -12.34 4.68
CA CYS A 44 -6.03 -11.93 3.49
C CYS A 44 -5.55 -12.76 2.30
N GLY A 45 -6.46 -13.38 1.55
CA GLY A 45 -6.15 -14.12 0.32
C GLY A 45 -5.70 -13.23 -0.84
N CYS A 46 -5.16 -12.05 -0.55
CA CYS A 46 -4.71 -11.08 -1.53
C CYS A 46 -3.34 -11.49 -2.08
N PRO A 47 -3.06 -11.27 -3.37
CA PRO A 47 -1.74 -11.53 -3.91
C PRO A 47 -0.70 -10.63 -3.23
N PRO A 48 0.51 -11.14 -2.92
CA PRO A 48 1.57 -10.34 -2.32
C PRO A 48 2.03 -9.27 -3.30
N LEU A 49 2.10 -8.02 -2.83
CA LEU A 49 2.67 -6.92 -3.60
C LEU A 49 4.20 -7.03 -3.58
N ARG A 50 4.82 -6.87 -4.75
CA ARG A 50 6.29 -7.00 -4.90
C ARG A 50 6.96 -5.65 -4.65
N GLU A 51 8.09 -5.68 -3.96
CA GLU A 51 8.95 -4.50 -3.82
C GLU A 51 9.41 -4.01 -5.20
N GLY A 52 9.42 -2.70 -5.37
CA GLY A 52 9.69 -2.04 -6.64
C GLY A 52 8.51 -2.03 -7.62
N GLY A 53 7.46 -2.82 -7.39
CA GLY A 53 6.28 -2.88 -8.26
C GLY A 53 5.36 -1.66 -8.10
N GLU A 54 4.74 -1.25 -9.21
CA GLU A 54 3.79 -0.15 -9.29
C GLU A 54 2.35 -0.69 -9.37
N TYR A 55 1.47 -0.15 -8.52
CA TYR A 55 0.10 -0.65 -8.36
C TYR A 55 -0.90 0.48 -8.20
N LEU A 56 -2.12 0.24 -8.69
CA LEU A 56 -3.29 1.06 -8.42
C LEU A 56 -3.95 0.56 -7.14
N LEU A 57 -3.87 1.37 -6.09
CA LEU A 57 -4.28 0.99 -4.74
C LEU A 57 -5.52 1.79 -4.31
N MET A 58 -6.47 1.07 -3.71
CA MET A 58 -7.62 1.65 -3.06
C MET A 58 -7.47 1.42 -1.56
N ALA A 59 -7.06 2.47 -0.84
CA ALA A 59 -7.08 2.49 0.60
C ALA A 59 -8.34 3.21 1.09
N TRP A 60 -8.96 2.65 2.13
CA TRP A 60 -9.96 3.30 2.96
C TRP A 60 -9.40 3.31 4.39
N ARG A 61 -9.52 4.45 5.08
CA ARG A 61 -9.06 4.63 6.47
C ARG A 61 -10.26 4.90 7.35
#